data_AF-A0A316TJW1-F1
#
_entry.id   AF-A0A316TJW1-F1
#
_cell.length_a   1.000
_cell.length_b   1.000
_cell.length_c   1.000
_cell.angle_alpha   90.00
_cell.angle_beta   90.00
_cell.angle_gamma   90.00
#
_symmetry.space_group_name_H-M   'P 1'
#
loop_
_entity.id
_entity.type
_entity.pdbx_description
1 polymer ?
#
loop_
_entity_poly.entity_id
_entity_poly.type
_entity_poly.pdbx_seq_one_letter_code
_entity_poly.pdbx_strand_id
1 'polypeptide(L)'
;MTGLSLGRIAIGVSSIASPTFTAKLFNLSPDDNPQMGFMTRMFGVREIAIGSMTLLARGRARRSLVLAGMAVDGGDAATGVIALARKEVPLLAAGGMIAVALGAVGAGAAGLVQGQGGQDQAQSQT
;
A
#
# COMPACT_ATOMS: atom_id res chain seq x y z
N MET A 1 10.54 -1.25 7.22
CA MET A 1 9.62 -0.07 7.30
C MET A 1 9.95 1.00 6.26
N THR A 2 11.20 1.46 6.17
CA THR A 2 11.61 2.48 5.17
C THR A 2 11.35 2.06 3.72
N GLY A 3 11.73 0.83 3.34
CA GLY A 3 11.49 0.30 1.99
C GLY A 3 10.00 0.27 1.61
N LEU A 4 9.13 -0.18 2.52
CA LEU A 4 7.68 -0.14 2.31
C LEU A 4 7.18 1.28 2.05
N SER A 5 7.57 2.24 2.89
CA SER A 5 7.16 3.63 2.72
C SER A 5 7.65 4.26 1.41
N LEU A 6 8.90 3.98 1.00
CA LEU A 6 9.43 4.44 -0.28
C LEU A 6 8.68 3.81 -1.46
N GLY A 7 8.34 2.52 -1.38
CA GLY A 7 7.52 1.86 -2.39
C GLY A 7 6.16 2.52 -2.58
N ARG A 8 5.46 2.84 -1.48
CA ARG A 8 4.18 3.57 -1.52
C ARG A 8 4.32 4.93 -2.20
N ILE A 9 5.35 5.70 -1.84
CA ILE A 9 5.61 7.00 -2.46
C ILE A 9 5.88 6.84 -3.96
N ALA A 10 6.71 5.88 -4.36
CA ALA A 10 7.03 5.65 -5.76
C ALA A 10 5.79 5.27 -6.59
N ILE A 11 4.95 4.38 -6.07
CA ILE A 11 3.67 4.02 -6.69
C ILE A 11 2.75 5.24 -6.76
N GLY A 12 2.68 6.02 -5.68
CA GLY A 12 1.79 7.18 -5.63
C GLY A 12 2.21 8.31 -6.57
N VAL A 13 3.50 8.59 -6.68
CA VAL A 13 4.06 9.54 -7.66
C VAL A 13 3.76 9.06 -9.08
N SER A 14 3.97 7.77 -9.36
CA SER A 14 3.66 7.18 -10.67
C SER A 14 2.18 7.30 -11.01
N SER A 15 1.30 7.07 -10.03
CA SER A 15 -0.16 7.18 -10.17
C SER A 15 -0.62 8.60 -10.48
N ILE A 16 0.10 9.62 -10.00
CA ILE A 16 -0.19 11.03 -10.33
C ILE A 16 0.35 11.40 -11.71
N ALA A 17 1.62 11.05 -11.97
CA ALA A 17 2.35 11.44 -13.17
C ALA A 17 1.84 10.70 -14.42
N SER A 18 1.53 9.41 -14.29
CA SER A 18 1.09 8.55 -15.39
C SER A 18 0.07 7.51 -14.91
N PRO A 19 -1.17 7.95 -14.59
CA PRO A 19 -2.21 7.07 -14.03
C PRO A 19 -2.57 5.91 -14.96
N THR A 20 -2.60 6.13 -16.27
CA THR A 20 -2.90 5.08 -17.26
C THR A 20 -1.84 3.99 -17.25
N PHE A 21 -0.56 4.38 -17.18
CA PHE A 21 0.54 3.42 -17.07
C PHE A 21 0.45 2.65 -15.75
N THR A 22 0.23 3.33 -14.64
CA THR A 22 0.11 2.68 -13.34
C THR A 22 -1.09 1.73 -13.27
N ALA A 23 -2.23 2.09 -13.84
CA ALA A 23 -3.38 1.19 -13.94
C ALA A 23 -3.04 -0.07 -14.75
N LYS A 24 -2.38 0.08 -15.90
CA LYS A 24 -1.93 -1.05 -16.73
C LYS A 24 -0.91 -1.95 -16.03
N LEU A 25 -0.03 -1.38 -15.20
CA LEU A 25 0.90 -2.17 -14.36
C LEU A 25 0.17 -3.12 -13.41
N PHE A 26 -1.00 -2.70 -12.92
CA PHE A 26 -1.89 -3.54 -12.12
C PHE A 26 -2.90 -4.34 -12.96
N ASN A 27 -2.66 -4.45 -14.27
CA ASN A 27 -3.47 -5.20 -15.21
C ASN A 27 -4.93 -4.71 -15.31
N LEU A 28 -5.18 -3.43 -15.00
CA LEU A 28 -6.46 -2.75 -15.21
C LEU A 28 -6.55 -2.20 -16.64
N SER A 29 -7.79 -1.99 -17.10
CA SER A 29 -8.09 -1.44 -18.44
C SER A 29 -8.57 0.02 -18.33
N PRO A 30 -7.66 1.01 -18.27
CA PRO A 30 -8.05 2.42 -18.24
C PRO A 30 -8.71 2.89 -19.54
N ASP A 31 -8.47 2.20 -20.66
CA ASP A 31 -9.04 2.52 -21.96
C ASP A 31 -10.56 2.23 -22.00
N ASP A 32 -11.03 1.29 -21.17
CA ASP A 32 -12.45 0.93 -21.04
C ASP A 32 -13.17 1.74 -19.94
N ASN A 33 -12.44 2.58 -19.19
CA ASN A 33 -12.98 3.36 -18.07
C ASN A 33 -12.32 4.75 -17.97
N PRO A 34 -12.96 5.78 -18.55
CA PRO A 34 -12.44 7.16 -18.53
C PRO A 34 -12.23 7.75 -17.13
N GLN A 35 -12.96 7.25 -16.12
CA GLN A 35 -12.87 7.75 -14.73
C GLN A 35 -11.71 7.11 -13.96
N MET A 36 -11.10 6.04 -14.50
CA MET A 36 -10.02 5.32 -13.82
C MET A 36 -8.82 6.24 -13.57
N GLY A 37 -8.46 7.08 -14.54
CA GLY A 37 -7.34 8.01 -14.38
C GLY A 37 -7.54 9.04 -13.26
N PHE A 38 -8.78 9.43 -12.96
CA PHE A 38 -9.07 10.28 -11.80
C PHE A 38 -8.90 9.49 -10.49
N MET A 39 -9.48 8.30 -10.41
CA MET A 39 -9.39 7.44 -9.22
C MET A 39 -7.96 7.00 -8.91
N THR A 40 -7.15 6.67 -9.93
CA THR A 40 -5.73 6.32 -9.76
C THR A 40 -4.92 7.48 -9.16
N ARG A 41 -5.22 8.74 -9.52
CA ARG A 41 -4.55 9.90 -8.90
C ARG A 41 -4.94 10.07 -7.43
N MET A 42 -6.21 9.89 -7.08
CA MET A 42 -6.66 9.94 -5.68
C MET A 42 -5.99 8.85 -4.84
N PHE A 43 -5.91 7.62 -5.38
CA PHE A 43 -5.13 6.54 -4.79
C PHE A 43 -3.67 6.97 -4.59
N GLY A 44 -3.04 7.58 -5.60
CA GLY A 44 -1.65 8.01 -5.51
C GLY A 44 -1.39 9.05 -4.42
N VAL A 45 -2.27 10.04 -4.26
CA VAL A 45 -2.17 11.06 -3.19
C VAL A 45 -2.18 10.39 -1.81
N ARG A 46 -3.05 9.41 -1.59
CA ARG A 46 -3.13 8.64 -0.34
C ARG A 46 -1.81 7.91 -0.04
N GLU A 47 -1.25 7.24 -1.05
CA GLU A 47 -0.01 6.48 -0.90
C GLU A 47 1.19 7.39 -0.57
N ILE A 48 1.29 8.55 -1.22
CA ILE A 48 2.32 9.55 -0.91
C ILE A 48 2.16 10.07 0.52
N ALA A 49 0.94 10.42 0.93
CA ALA A 49 0.68 10.97 2.25
C ALA A 49 1.07 9.97 3.35
N ILE A 50 0.56 8.74 3.30
CA ILE A 50 0.85 7.72 4.31
C ILE A 50 2.33 7.34 4.30
N GLY A 51 2.93 7.16 3.11
CA GLY A 51 4.35 6.84 2.97
C GLY A 51 5.24 7.93 3.58
N SER A 52 4.99 9.19 3.25
CA SER A 52 5.78 10.34 3.72
C SER A 52 5.64 10.52 5.23
N MET A 53 4.42 10.50 5.76
CA MET A 53 4.19 10.59 7.21
C MET A 53 4.89 9.45 7.95
N THR A 54 4.86 8.22 7.41
CA THR A 54 5.51 7.06 8.02
C THR A 54 7.04 7.16 8.02
N LEU A 55 7.64 7.77 6.99
CA LEU A 55 9.09 8.01 6.93
C LEU A 55 9.53 9.06 7.96
N LEU A 56 8.76 10.12 8.10
CA LEU A 56 9.09 11.24 8.99
C LEU A 56 8.82 10.91 10.47
N ALA A 57 7.85 10.03 10.74
CA ALA A 57 7.48 9.66 12.10
C ALA A 57 8.53 8.77 12.80
N ARG A 58 8.57 8.84 14.13
CA ARG A 58 9.43 8.01 14.99
C ARG A 58 8.61 7.37 16.12
N GLY A 59 9.19 6.35 16.76
CA GLY A 59 8.62 5.68 17.94
C GLY A 59 7.17 5.21 17.74
N ARG A 60 6.31 5.52 18.71
CA ARG A 60 4.88 5.13 18.71
C ARG A 60 4.11 5.68 17.52
N ALA A 61 4.36 6.93 17.10
CA ALA A 61 3.68 7.53 15.95
C ALA A 61 3.95 6.76 14.65
N ARG A 62 5.20 6.33 14.44
CA ARG A 62 5.58 5.50 13.29
C ARG A 62 4.85 4.16 13.31
N ARG A 63 4.77 3.51 14.48
CA ARG A 63 4.04 2.25 14.64
C ARG A 63 2.55 2.41 14.32
N SER A 64 1.91 3.46 14.82
CA SER A 64 0.50 3.75 14.52
C SER A 64 0.26 3.98 13.02
N LEU A 65 1.13 4.72 12.35
CA LEU A 65 1.01 4.96 10.89
C LEU A 65 1.21 3.69 10.07
N VAL A 66 2.09 2.78 10.50
CA VAL A 66 2.27 1.48 9.84
C VAL A 66 1.03 0.61 10.00
N LEU A 67 0.46 0.55 11.21
CA LEU A 67 -0.80 -0.17 11.44
C LEU A 67 -1.95 0.43 10.65
N ALA A 68 -2.05 1.77 10.58
CA ALA A 68 -3.05 2.44 9.75
C ALA A 68 -2.86 2.11 8.26
N GLY A 69 -1.62 2.09 7.78
CA GLY A 69 -1.28 1.66 6.43
C GLY A 69 -1.71 0.22 6.16
N MET A 70 -1.41 -0.71 7.07
CA MET A 70 -1.84 -2.11 6.97
C MET A 70 -3.36 -2.24 6.94
N ALA A 71 -4.10 -1.40 7.68
CA ALA A 71 -5.56 -1.39 7.64
C ALA A 71 -6.10 -0.91 6.28
N VAL A 72 -5.49 0.12 5.69
CA VAL A 72 -5.83 0.59 4.34
C VAL A 72 -5.56 -0.52 3.31
N ASP A 73 -4.39 -1.12 3.33
CA ASP A 73 -3.99 -2.16 2.38
C ASP A 73 -4.88 -3.41 2.55
N GLY A 74 -5.24 -3.77 3.80
CA GLY A 74 -6.21 -4.83 4.08
C GLY A 74 -7.62 -4.53 3.53
N GLY A 75 -8.07 -3.28 3.62
CA GLY A 75 -9.33 -2.83 3.04
C GLY A 75 -9.33 -2.89 1.51
N ASP A 76 -8.23 -2.51 0.87
CA ASP A 76 -8.04 -2.62 -0.59
C ASP A 76 -8.07 -4.08 -1.03
N ALA A 77 -7.39 -4.98 -0.31
CA ALA A 77 -7.43 -6.42 -0.58
C ALA A 77 -8.85 -6.99 -0.44
N ALA A 78 -9.58 -6.64 0.62
CA ALA A 78 -10.96 -7.07 0.82
C ALA A 78 -11.87 -6.58 -0.32
N THR A 79 -11.70 -5.33 -0.76
CA THR A 79 -12.44 -4.77 -1.90
C THR A 79 -12.13 -5.52 -3.19
N GLY A 80 -10.86 -5.86 -3.43
CA GLY A 80 -10.46 -6.69 -4.56
C GLY A 80 -11.11 -8.08 -4.55
N VAL A 81 -11.18 -8.72 -3.37
CA VAL A 81 -11.86 -10.02 -3.20
C VAL A 81 -13.36 -9.89 -3.50
N ILE A 82 -14.01 -8.84 -3.02
CA ILE A 82 -15.44 -8.59 -3.31
C ILE A 82 -15.65 -8.39 -4.80
N ALA A 83 -14.84 -7.56 -5.45
CA ALA A 83 -14.93 -7.28 -6.88
C ALA A 83 -14.71 -8.56 -7.73
N LEU A 84 -13.77 -9.42 -7.32
CA LEU A 84 -13.54 -10.71 -7.95
C LEU A 84 -14.73 -11.66 -7.76
N ALA A 85 -15.25 -11.78 -6.53
CA ALA A 85 -16.40 -12.62 -6.22
C ALA A 85 -17.66 -12.20 -7.00
N ARG A 86 -17.82 -10.90 -7.22
CA ARG A 86 -18.91 -10.32 -8.02
C ARG A 86 -18.65 -10.29 -9.52
N LYS A 87 -17.46 -10.71 -9.97
CA LYS A 87 -17.04 -10.66 -11.39
C LYS A 87 -17.09 -9.25 -11.98
N GLU A 88 -16.87 -8.23 -11.15
CA GLU A 88 -16.80 -6.82 -11.57
C GLU A 88 -15.47 -6.53 -12.30
N VAL A 89 -14.43 -7.31 -12.00
CA VAL A 89 -13.09 -7.18 -12.58
C VAL A 89 -12.52 -8.55 -12.96
N PRO A 90 -11.64 -8.63 -13.98
CA PRO A 90 -10.96 -9.87 -14.36
C PRO A 90 -10.06 -10.42 -13.23
N LEU A 91 -9.90 -11.75 -13.19
CA LEU A 91 -9.08 -12.44 -12.18
C LEU A 91 -7.64 -11.93 -12.12
N LEU A 92 -7.01 -11.68 -13.27
CA LEU A 92 -5.63 -11.18 -13.31
C LEU A 92 -5.52 -9.78 -12.68
N ALA A 93 -6.48 -8.90 -12.94
CA ALA A 93 -6.52 -7.55 -12.38
C ALA A 93 -6.75 -7.57 -10.86
N ALA A 94 -7.80 -8.28 -10.40
CA ALA A 94 -8.07 -8.42 -8.97
C ALA A 94 -6.93 -9.14 -8.24
N GLY A 95 -6.45 -10.25 -8.78
CA GLY A 95 -5.40 -11.06 -8.17
C GLY A 95 -4.10 -10.28 -7.98
N GLY A 96 -3.68 -9.50 -8.99
CA GLY A 96 -2.50 -8.64 -8.88
C GLY A 96 -2.63 -7.59 -7.78
N MET A 97 -3.77 -6.88 -7.74
CA MET A 97 -4.03 -5.85 -6.72
C MET A 97 -4.11 -6.44 -5.30
N ILE A 98 -4.81 -7.56 -5.14
CA ILE A 98 -4.91 -8.28 -3.86
C ILE A 98 -3.51 -8.72 -3.40
N ALA A 99 -2.71 -9.29 -4.30
CA ALA A 99 -1.36 -9.77 -3.96
C ALA A 99 -0.45 -8.63 -3.49
N VAL A 100 -0.47 -7.48 -4.17
CA VAL A 100 0.30 -6.30 -3.78
C VAL A 100 -0.15 -5.77 -2.42
N ALA A 101 -1.45 -5.65 -2.20
CA ALA A 101 -2.02 -5.18 -0.95
C ALA A 101 -1.67 -6.09 0.24
N LEU A 102 -1.85 -7.41 0.09
CA LEU A 102 -1.47 -8.37 1.12
C LEU A 102 0.06 -8.42 1.35
N GLY A 103 0.85 -8.25 0.29
CA GLY A 103 2.31 -8.13 0.39
C GLY A 103 2.73 -6.92 1.22
N ALA A 104 2.06 -5.78 1.05
CA ALA A 104 2.27 -4.57 1.84
C ALA A 104 1.90 -4.78 3.32
N VAL A 105 0.77 -5.44 3.61
CA VAL A 105 0.39 -5.85 4.97
C VAL A 105 1.46 -6.72 5.61
N GLY A 106 1.94 -7.74 4.89
CA GLY A 106 3.01 -8.63 5.35
C GLY A 106 4.32 -7.89 5.63
N ALA A 107 4.73 -6.98 4.73
CA ALA A 107 5.91 -6.14 4.92
C ALA A 107 5.78 -5.19 6.12
N GLY A 108 4.58 -4.66 6.38
CA GLY A 108 4.25 -3.87 7.56
C GLY A 108 4.40 -4.68 8.84
N ALA A 109 3.78 -5.87 8.88
CA ALA A 109 3.87 -6.79 10.02
C ALA A 109 5.32 -7.19 10.33
N ALA A 110 6.08 -7.61 9.31
CA ALA A 110 7.49 -7.95 9.46
C ALA A 110 8.32 -6.76 9.99
N GLY A 111 8.05 -5.56 9.47
CA GLY A 111 8.69 -4.33 9.93
C GLY A 111 8.40 -3.99 11.40
N LEU A 112 7.20 -4.29 11.89
CA LEU A 112 6.84 -4.09 13.29
C LEU A 112 7.49 -5.12 14.22
N VAL A 113 7.58 -6.38 13.80
CA VAL A 113 8.24 -7.44 14.58
C VAL A 113 9.74 -7.15 14.73
N GLN A 114 10.42 -6.81 13.63
CA GLN A 114 11.84 -6.46 13.66
C GLN A 114 12.13 -5.21 14.52
N GLY A 115 11.22 -4.22 14.49
CA GLY A 115 11.34 -3.01 15.30
C GLY A 115 11.18 -3.23 16.80
N GLN A 116 10.49 -4.30 17.23
CA GLN A 116 10.34 -4.68 18.64
C GLN A 116 11.58 -5.43 19.14
N GLY A 117 12.09 -6.40 18.37
CA GLY A 117 13.28 -7.16 18.76
C GLY A 117 14.54 -6.30 18.95
N GLY A 118 14.66 -5.18 18.23
CA GLY A 118 15.74 -4.22 18.45
C GLY A 118 15.58 -3.34 19.69
N GLN A 119 14.36 -3.15 20.21
CA GLN A 119 14.12 -2.39 21.44
C GLN A 119 14.41 -3.25 22.68
N ASP A 120 14.04 -4.53 22.65
CA ASP A 120 14.28 -5.47 23.75
C ASP A 120 15.79 -5.74 23.96
N GLN A 121 16.58 -5.80 22.88
CA GLN A 121 18.04 -5.95 22.94
C GLN A 121 18.78 -4.71 23.46
N ALA A 122 18.20 -3.52 23.29
CA ALA A 122 18.79 -2.28 23.80
C ALA A 122 18.54 -2.11 25.31
N GLN A 123 17.46 -2.68 25.84
CA GLN A 123 17.12 -2.64 27.27
C GLN A 123 17.86 -3.68 28.11
N SER A 124 18.35 -4.77 27.51
CA SER A 124 19.12 -5.80 28.22
C SER A 124 20.61 -5.47 28.40
N GLN A 125 21.09 -4.36 27.82
CA GLN A 125 22.48 -3.90 27.91
C GLN A 125 22.67 -2.71 28.88
N THR A 126 21.62 -2.30 29.60
CA THR A 126 21.62 -1.23 30.62
C THR A 126 21.32 -1.80 31.98
#